data_AF-A0A562IHA3-F1
#
_entry.id   AF-A0A562IHA3-F1
#
_cell.length_a   1.000
_cell.length_b   1.000
_cell.length_c   1.000
_cell.angle_alpha   90.00
_cell.angle_beta   90.00
_cell.angle_gamma   90.00
#
_symmetry.space_group_name_H-M   'P 1'
#
loop_
_entity.id
_entity.type
_entity.pdbx_description
1 polymer ?
#
loop_
_entity_poly.entity_id
_entity_poly.type
_entity_poly.pdbx_seq_one_letter_code
_entity_poly.pdbx_strand_id
1 'polypeptide(L)'
;MGFRWRRPAPLPADLERRSRAALALFDAGQYAPAERAWQRLLVDCERELGPEHPETVVTLDRLGSALFRLRRLVESADRHREARRRAVSTFGRDHPATLTFAHNLGCALVVAHQWAEGLPVLRDTLRRKRRRLGAAHPETLDTAKTLGASLFMAGNAPEAVEILEPAHRAAVRRFGPDDPLTREIGDNLAIVLRNSHPGHRPRREEPGP
;
A
#
# COMPACT_ATOMS: atom_id res chain seq x y z
N MET A 1 7.74 -21.51 -16.52
CA MET A 1 8.85 -21.78 -15.58
C MET A 1 8.61 -20.98 -14.31
N GLY A 2 8.53 -21.63 -13.14
CA GLY A 2 8.20 -20.98 -11.88
C GLY A 2 9.41 -20.31 -11.25
N PHE A 3 9.31 -19.00 -10.98
CA PHE A 3 10.30 -18.29 -10.16
C PHE A 3 10.37 -18.94 -8.77
N ARG A 4 11.55 -19.42 -8.36
CA ARG A 4 11.77 -20.01 -7.03
C ARG A 4 12.69 -19.10 -6.24
N TRP A 5 12.10 -18.31 -5.35
CA TRP A 5 12.86 -17.46 -4.44
C TRP A 5 13.79 -18.31 -3.57
N ARG A 6 15.07 -17.94 -3.50
CA ARG A 6 16.03 -18.52 -2.57
C ARG A 6 16.31 -17.50 -1.48
N ARG A 7 16.23 -17.96 -0.23
CA ARG A 7 16.57 -17.12 0.92
C ARG A 7 18.04 -16.69 0.79
N PRO A 8 18.34 -15.38 0.84
CA PRO A 8 19.71 -14.90 0.76
C PRO A 8 20.50 -15.31 2.01
N ALA A 9 21.83 -15.17 1.92
CA ALA A 9 22.70 -15.28 3.08
C ALA A 9 22.29 -14.28 4.19
N PRO A 10 22.63 -14.56 5.46
CA PRO A 10 22.42 -13.61 6.55
C PRO A 10 23.09 -12.27 6.26
N LEU A 11 22.47 -11.19 6.71
CA LEU A 11 23.02 -9.85 6.54
C LEU A 11 24.27 -9.66 7.41
N PRO A 12 25.28 -8.91 6.93
CA PRO A 12 26.34 -8.41 7.79
C PRO A 12 25.75 -7.66 8.99
N ALA A 13 26.24 -7.97 10.20
CA ALA A 13 25.67 -7.47 11.45
C ALA A 13 25.58 -5.94 11.51
N ASP A 14 26.53 -5.24 10.89
CA ASP A 14 26.50 -3.78 10.83
C ASP A 14 25.36 -3.24 9.94
N LEU A 15 25.13 -3.83 8.76
CA LEU A 15 24.00 -3.47 7.88
C LEU A 15 22.66 -3.77 8.56
N GLU A 16 22.55 -4.91 9.24
CA GLU A 16 21.35 -5.26 9.99
C GLU A 16 21.08 -4.25 11.12
N ARG A 17 22.10 -3.91 11.91
CA ARG A 17 21.98 -2.93 12.99
C ARG A 17 21.53 -1.57 12.45
N ARG A 18 22.11 -1.10 11.34
CA ARG A 18 21.74 0.17 10.70
C ARG A 18 20.34 0.15 10.12
N SER A 19 19.93 -0.96 9.51
CA SER A 19 18.57 -1.19 9.01
C SER A 19 17.54 -1.07 10.14
N ARG A 20 17.80 -1.74 11.27
CA ARG A 20 16.95 -1.68 12.46
C ARG A 20 16.89 -0.28 13.08
N ALA A 21 18.03 0.42 13.15
CA ALA A 21 18.07 1.79 13.66
C ALA A 21 17.26 2.75 12.79
N ALA A 22 17.38 2.63 11.46
CA ALA A 22 16.60 3.44 10.52
C ALA A 22 15.09 3.15 10.61
N LEU A 23 14.71 1.88 10.78
CA LEU A 23 13.33 1.49 11.03
C LEU A 23 12.79 2.09 12.35
N ALA A 24 13.57 2.02 13.43
CA ALA A 24 13.18 2.60 14.72
C ALA A 24 12.96 4.13 14.63
N LEU A 25 13.79 4.84 13.86
CA LEU A 25 13.58 6.26 13.57
C LEU A 25 12.24 6.50 12.87
N PHE A 26 11.92 5.69 11.86
CA PHE A 26 10.67 5.80 11.11
C PHE A 26 9.45 5.54 12.00
N ASP A 27 9.49 4.48 12.81
CA ASP A 27 8.41 4.10 13.74
C ASP A 27 8.19 5.17 14.83
N ALA A 28 9.27 5.86 15.24
CA ALA A 28 9.21 7.01 16.13
C ALA A 28 8.72 8.31 15.46
N GLY A 29 8.32 8.26 14.18
CA GLY A 29 7.86 9.41 13.41
C GLY A 29 8.97 10.35 12.94
N GLN A 30 10.24 9.97 13.12
CA GLN A 30 11.40 10.76 12.70
C GLN A 30 11.75 10.49 11.24
N TYR A 31 10.87 10.89 10.32
CA TYR A 31 10.97 10.51 8.90
C TYR A 31 12.19 11.09 8.18
N ALA A 32 12.58 12.33 8.47
CA ALA A 32 13.76 12.94 7.83
C ALA A 32 15.08 12.29 8.30
N PRO A 33 15.29 12.00 9.60
CA PRO A 33 16.37 11.13 10.05
C PRO A 33 16.34 9.74 9.40
N ALA A 34 15.16 9.09 9.33
CA ALA A 34 15.02 7.77 8.71
C ALA A 34 15.39 7.78 7.22
N GLU A 35 14.96 8.80 6.47
CA GLU A 35 15.32 8.99 5.06
C GLU A 35 16.84 9.02 4.89
N ARG A 36 17.55 9.87 5.65
CA ARG A 36 19.01 9.97 5.58
C ARG A 36 19.70 8.66 5.96
N ALA A 37 19.17 7.95 6.95
CA ALA A 37 19.71 6.66 7.38
C ALA A 37 19.56 5.60 6.29
N TRP A 38 18.37 5.49 5.67
CA TRP A 38 18.14 4.56 4.57
C TRP A 38 18.87 4.94 3.28
N GLN A 39 19.08 6.22 2.99
CA GLN A 39 19.92 6.65 1.86
C GLN A 39 21.36 6.15 2.01
N ARG A 40 21.97 6.34 3.18
CA ARG A 40 23.33 5.85 3.45
C ARG A 40 23.39 4.33 3.44
N LEU A 41 22.41 3.68 4.06
CA LEU A 41 22.31 2.22 4.08
C LEU A 41 22.18 1.64 2.66
N LEU A 42 21.37 2.27 1.80
CA LEU A 42 21.18 1.82 0.42
C LEU A 42 22.51 1.80 -0.35
N VAL A 43 23.32 2.85 -0.24
CA VAL A 43 24.64 2.92 -0.88
C VAL A 43 25.54 1.77 -0.43
N ASP A 44 25.60 1.51 0.88
CA ASP A 44 26.44 0.44 1.41
C ASP A 44 25.90 -0.95 1.06
N CYS A 45 24.57 -1.15 1.07
CA CYS A 45 23.93 -2.38 0.61
C CYS A 45 24.19 -2.63 -0.89
N GLU A 46 24.12 -1.60 -1.74
CA GLU A 46 24.44 -1.73 -3.16
C GLU A 46 25.91 -2.11 -3.38
N ARG A 47 26.83 -1.52 -2.61
CA ARG A 47 28.27 -1.84 -2.69
C ARG A 47 28.58 -3.25 -2.21
N GLU A 48 28.04 -3.66 -1.07
CA GLU A 48 28.45 -4.88 -0.37
C GLU A 48 27.64 -6.11 -0.77
N LEU A 49 26.35 -5.93 -1.08
CA LEU A 49 25.42 -7.03 -1.36
C LEU A 49 24.97 -7.05 -2.83
N GLY A 50 25.06 -5.90 -3.50
CA GLY A 50 24.57 -5.71 -4.87
C GLY A 50 23.13 -5.17 -4.93
N PRO A 51 22.73 -4.65 -6.11
CA PRO A 51 21.46 -3.95 -6.30
C PRO A 51 20.21 -4.84 -6.16
N GLU A 52 20.35 -6.14 -6.43
CA GLU A 52 19.27 -7.15 -6.39
C GLU A 52 19.29 -7.99 -5.10
N HIS A 53 20.09 -7.60 -4.10
CA HIS A 53 20.01 -8.27 -2.81
C HIS A 53 18.70 -7.90 -2.09
N PRO A 54 18.00 -8.85 -1.44
CA PRO A 54 16.73 -8.58 -0.75
C PRO A 54 16.73 -7.36 0.17
N GLU A 55 17.77 -7.18 0.99
CA GLU A 55 17.85 -6.00 1.87
C GLU A 55 18.06 -4.69 1.12
N THR A 56 18.80 -4.70 0.01
CA THR A 56 18.97 -3.52 -0.85
C THR A 56 17.61 -3.09 -1.41
N VAL A 57 16.85 -4.04 -1.92
CA VAL A 57 15.52 -3.80 -2.49
C VAL A 57 14.52 -3.33 -1.42
N VAL A 58 14.54 -3.96 -0.24
CA VAL A 58 13.68 -3.55 0.90
C VAL A 58 14.06 -2.14 1.40
N THR A 59 15.35 -1.81 1.46
CA THR A 59 15.83 -0.48 1.87
C THR A 59 15.35 0.60 0.90
N LEU A 60 15.34 0.29 -0.40
CA LEU A 60 14.82 1.20 -1.43
C LEU A 60 13.31 1.46 -1.26
N ASP A 61 12.52 0.44 -0.95
CA ASP A 61 11.09 0.62 -0.66
C ASP A 61 10.85 1.45 0.61
N ARG A 62 11.60 1.16 1.69
CA ARG A 62 11.54 1.94 2.95
C ARG A 62 11.90 3.41 2.74
N LEU A 63 12.88 3.70 1.89
CA LEU A 63 13.19 5.07 1.49
C LEU A 63 12.00 5.73 0.79
N GLY A 64 11.29 5.01 -0.08
CA GLY A 64 10.02 5.46 -0.66
C GLY A 64 8.96 5.78 0.40
N SER A 65 8.86 4.96 1.46
CA SER A 65 7.95 5.21 2.57
C SER A 65 8.32 6.45 3.37
N ALA A 66 9.61 6.70 3.65
CA ALA A 66 10.05 7.94 4.31
C ALA A 66 9.64 9.18 3.51
N LEU A 67 9.89 9.16 2.19
CA LEU A 67 9.51 10.24 1.28
C LEU A 67 8.00 10.48 1.25
N PHE A 68 7.20 9.39 1.28
CA PHE A 68 5.75 9.49 1.36
C PHE A 68 5.29 10.23 2.62
N ARG A 69 5.86 9.89 3.78
CA ARG A 69 5.56 10.54 5.07
C ARG A 69 6.00 12.01 5.10
N LEU A 70 7.06 12.34 4.37
CA LEU A 70 7.55 13.71 4.16
C LEU A 70 6.77 14.48 3.08
N ARG A 71 5.69 13.92 2.52
CA ARG A 71 4.86 14.52 1.46
C ARG A 71 5.60 14.76 0.13
N ARG A 72 6.75 14.11 -0.08
CA ARG A 72 7.52 14.11 -1.34
C ARG A 72 7.01 12.98 -2.25
N LEU A 73 5.77 13.13 -2.70
CA LEU A 73 4.99 12.02 -3.28
C LEU A 73 5.52 11.52 -4.64
N VAL A 74 5.98 12.41 -5.51
CA VAL A 74 6.56 12.03 -6.81
C VAL A 74 7.85 11.23 -6.60
N GLU A 75 8.74 11.72 -5.73
CA GLU A 75 9.98 11.02 -5.41
C GLU A 75 9.71 9.67 -4.70
N SER A 76 8.70 9.61 -3.84
CA SER A 76 8.23 8.37 -3.23
C SER A 76 7.77 7.36 -4.29
N ALA A 77 6.94 7.79 -5.25
CA ALA A 77 6.50 6.94 -6.35
C ALA A 77 7.68 6.42 -7.18
N ASP A 78 8.67 7.26 -7.46
CA ASP A 78 9.87 6.83 -8.21
C ASP A 78 10.66 5.75 -7.46
N ARG A 79 10.87 5.91 -6.15
CA ARG A 79 11.55 4.90 -5.31
C ARG A 79 10.76 3.60 -5.22
N HIS A 80 9.44 3.67 -5.00
CA HIS A 80 8.59 2.47 -4.99
C HIS A 80 8.54 1.78 -6.37
N ARG A 81 8.56 2.55 -7.47
CA ARG A 81 8.59 2.01 -8.83
C ARG A 81 9.89 1.25 -9.06
N GLU A 82 11.01 1.80 -8.64
CA GLU A 82 12.30 1.14 -8.72
C GLU A 82 12.38 -0.11 -7.83
N ALA A 83 11.97 0.01 -6.55
CA ALA A 83 11.92 -1.12 -5.62
C ALA A 83 11.06 -2.26 -6.16
N ARG A 84 9.89 -1.96 -6.72
CA ARG A 84 9.02 -2.96 -7.37
C ARG A 84 9.71 -3.63 -8.55
N ARG A 85 10.42 -2.89 -9.42
CA ARG A 85 11.15 -3.49 -10.56
C ARG A 85 12.22 -4.47 -10.08
N ARG A 86 13.08 -4.07 -9.14
CA ARG A 86 14.11 -4.94 -8.56
C ARG A 86 13.48 -6.12 -7.81
N ALA A 87 12.38 -5.90 -7.10
CA ALA A 87 11.64 -6.96 -6.42
C ALA A 87 11.07 -8.03 -7.35
N VAL A 88 10.68 -7.68 -8.58
CA VAL A 88 10.25 -8.69 -9.58
C VAL A 88 11.42 -9.63 -9.93
N SER A 89 12.62 -9.09 -10.13
CA SER A 89 13.83 -9.88 -10.41
C SER A 89 14.31 -10.67 -9.19
N THR A 90 14.23 -10.05 -8.01
CA THR A 90 14.77 -10.59 -6.74
C THR A 90 13.84 -11.62 -6.08
N PHE A 91 12.54 -11.35 -6.06
CA PHE A 91 11.54 -12.16 -5.33
C PHE A 91 10.53 -12.86 -6.24
N GLY A 92 10.44 -12.43 -7.49
CA GLY A 92 9.40 -12.86 -8.41
C GLY A 92 8.17 -11.96 -8.32
N ARG A 93 7.43 -11.93 -9.43
CA ARG A 93 6.31 -11.00 -9.61
C ARG A 93 5.33 -11.11 -8.44
N ASP A 94 4.83 -12.31 -8.14
CA ASP A 94 3.76 -12.54 -7.16
C ASP A 94 4.24 -12.69 -5.71
N HIS A 95 5.50 -12.43 -5.38
CA HIS A 95 5.95 -12.52 -3.98
C HIS A 95 5.27 -11.45 -3.09
N PRO A 96 4.99 -11.71 -1.79
CA PRO A 96 4.32 -10.76 -0.92
C PRO A 96 5.03 -9.40 -0.86
N ALA A 97 6.36 -9.38 -0.71
CA ALA A 97 7.13 -8.13 -0.75
C ALA A 97 6.91 -7.33 -2.05
N THR A 98 6.97 -7.99 -3.22
CA THR A 98 6.71 -7.36 -4.52
C THR A 98 5.29 -6.79 -4.61
N LEU A 99 4.30 -7.48 -4.03
CA LEU A 99 2.92 -7.00 -3.97
C LEU A 99 2.75 -5.84 -3.00
N THR A 100 3.48 -5.82 -1.89
CA THR A 100 3.52 -4.69 -0.94
C THR A 100 4.12 -3.46 -1.59
N PHE A 101 5.24 -3.60 -2.31
CA PHE A 101 5.86 -2.46 -3.00
C PHE A 101 4.98 -1.93 -4.14
N ALA A 102 4.26 -2.81 -4.83
CA ALA A 102 3.26 -2.40 -5.83
C ALA A 102 2.07 -1.65 -5.20
N HIS A 103 1.61 -2.08 -4.02
CA HIS A 103 0.61 -1.32 -3.26
C HIS A 103 1.15 0.06 -2.87
N ASN A 104 2.36 0.14 -2.31
CA ASN A 104 2.99 1.40 -1.90
C ASN A 104 3.15 2.37 -3.08
N LEU A 105 3.59 1.87 -4.25
CA LEU A 105 3.62 2.64 -5.49
C LEU A 105 2.23 3.18 -5.85
N GLY A 106 1.21 2.31 -5.84
CA GLY A 106 -0.17 2.70 -6.12
C GLY A 106 -0.66 3.80 -5.19
N CYS A 107 -0.41 3.67 -3.88
CA CYS A 107 -0.71 4.68 -2.86
C CYS A 107 -0.01 6.01 -3.12
N ALA A 108 1.29 6.01 -3.41
CA ALA A 108 2.04 7.23 -3.71
C ALA A 108 1.47 7.96 -4.93
N LEU A 109 1.16 7.22 -6.01
CA LEU A 109 0.60 7.77 -7.24
C LEU A 109 -0.80 8.37 -7.03
N VAL A 110 -1.71 7.68 -6.34
CA VAL A 110 -3.08 8.19 -6.14
C VAL A 110 -3.10 9.41 -5.21
N VAL A 111 -2.26 9.45 -4.17
CA VAL A 111 -2.13 10.61 -3.28
C VAL A 111 -1.45 11.79 -4.01
N ALA A 112 -0.61 11.53 -5.00
CA ALA A 112 -0.07 12.53 -5.91
C ALA A 112 -1.06 12.95 -7.03
N HIS A 113 -2.32 12.49 -6.98
CA HIS A 113 -3.34 12.71 -8.01
C HIS A 113 -2.97 12.17 -9.40
N GLN A 114 -2.02 11.24 -9.50
CA GLN A 114 -1.63 10.53 -10.72
C GLN A 114 -2.52 9.30 -10.93
N TRP A 115 -3.84 9.51 -10.96
CA TRP A 115 -4.86 8.46 -10.97
C TRP A 115 -4.73 7.49 -12.13
N ALA A 116 -4.36 8.00 -13.32
CA ALA A 116 -4.20 7.21 -14.54
C ALA A 116 -3.12 6.13 -14.42
N GLU A 117 -2.08 6.35 -13.61
CA GLU A 117 -1.04 5.34 -13.34
C GLU A 117 -1.36 4.55 -12.05
N GLY A 118 -1.84 5.23 -11.00
CA GLY A 118 -2.05 4.62 -9.68
C GLY A 118 -3.17 3.58 -9.64
N LEU A 119 -4.33 3.88 -10.25
CA LEU A 119 -5.49 2.98 -10.20
C LEU A 119 -5.22 1.63 -10.89
N PRO A 120 -4.63 1.57 -12.10
CA PRO A 120 -4.22 0.29 -12.70
C PRO A 120 -3.26 -0.53 -11.83
N VAL A 121 -2.30 0.13 -11.16
CA VAL A 121 -1.34 -0.55 -10.26
C VAL A 121 -2.08 -1.17 -9.07
N LEU A 122 -2.99 -0.43 -8.43
CA LEU A 122 -3.79 -0.94 -7.31
C LEU A 122 -4.73 -2.08 -7.74
N ARG A 123 -5.38 -1.97 -8.90
CA ARG A 123 -6.22 -3.05 -9.47
C ARG A 123 -5.42 -4.33 -9.71
N ASP A 124 -4.24 -4.22 -10.34
CA ASP A 124 -3.35 -5.37 -10.56
C ASP A 124 -2.93 -6.02 -9.25
N THR A 125 -2.53 -5.19 -8.29
CA THR A 125 -2.07 -5.63 -6.97
C THR A 125 -3.18 -6.33 -6.20
N LEU A 126 -4.38 -5.76 -6.16
CA LEU A 126 -5.54 -6.36 -5.49
C LEU A 126 -5.88 -7.72 -6.10
N ARG A 127 -5.94 -7.82 -7.43
CA ARG A 127 -6.23 -9.07 -8.15
C ARG A 127 -5.23 -10.16 -7.79
N ARG A 128 -3.95 -9.80 -7.66
CA ARG A 128 -2.85 -10.73 -7.37
C ARG A 128 -2.77 -11.12 -5.89
N LYS A 129 -2.96 -10.16 -4.98
CA LYS A 129 -3.09 -10.43 -3.53
C LYS A 129 -4.29 -11.34 -3.24
N ARG A 130 -5.44 -11.14 -3.89
CA ARG A 130 -6.61 -12.03 -3.79
C ARG A 130 -6.27 -13.48 -4.15
N ARG A 131 -5.56 -13.70 -5.27
CA ARG A 131 -5.16 -15.06 -5.68
C ARG A 131 -4.14 -15.70 -4.74
N ARG A 132 -3.20 -14.92 -4.21
CA ARG A 132 -2.08 -15.45 -3.41
C ARG A 132 -2.40 -15.60 -1.93
N LEU A 133 -2.97 -14.56 -1.33
CA LEU A 133 -3.19 -14.44 0.11
C LEU A 133 -4.64 -14.74 0.51
N GLY A 134 -5.56 -14.69 -0.46
CA GLY A 134 -7.00 -14.77 -0.22
C GLY A 134 -7.64 -13.39 -0.05
N ALA A 135 -8.96 -13.35 -0.26
CA ALA A 135 -9.74 -12.10 -0.27
C ALA A 135 -9.90 -11.45 1.11
N ALA A 136 -9.83 -12.24 2.19
CA ALA A 136 -9.99 -11.77 3.57
C ALA A 136 -8.65 -11.49 4.28
N HIS A 137 -7.52 -11.61 3.59
CA HIS A 137 -6.21 -11.32 4.18
C HIS A 137 -6.07 -9.81 4.45
N PRO A 138 -5.50 -9.38 5.60
CA PRO A 138 -5.36 -7.95 5.94
C PRO A 138 -4.75 -7.12 4.82
N GLU A 139 -3.63 -7.55 4.23
CA GLU A 139 -2.99 -6.81 3.14
C GLU A 139 -3.81 -6.74 1.84
N THR A 140 -4.69 -7.73 1.60
CA THR A 140 -5.60 -7.72 0.45
C THR A 140 -6.72 -6.71 0.69
N LEU A 141 -7.29 -6.72 1.90
CA LEU A 141 -8.34 -5.81 2.32
C LEU A 141 -7.87 -4.36 2.36
N ASP A 142 -6.65 -4.11 2.84
CA ASP A 142 -6.06 -2.78 2.84
C ASP A 142 -5.86 -2.23 1.40
N THR A 143 -5.45 -3.09 0.46
CA THR A 143 -5.39 -2.69 -0.96
C THR A 143 -6.79 -2.43 -1.55
N ALA A 144 -7.81 -3.21 -1.16
CA ALA A 144 -9.19 -2.97 -1.58
C ALA A 144 -9.73 -1.65 -1.03
N LYS A 145 -9.46 -1.36 0.25
CA LYS A 145 -9.80 -0.11 0.91
C LYS A 145 -9.23 1.09 0.16
N THR A 146 -7.92 1.08 -0.10
CA THR A 146 -7.25 2.17 -0.83
C THR A 146 -7.79 2.32 -2.25
N LEU A 147 -7.96 1.21 -2.99
CA LEU A 147 -8.48 1.26 -4.35
C LEU A 147 -9.91 1.84 -4.37
N GLY A 148 -10.79 1.37 -3.49
CA GLY A 148 -12.17 1.85 -3.42
C GLY A 148 -12.27 3.34 -3.11
N ALA A 149 -11.54 3.82 -2.09
CA ALA A 149 -11.48 5.24 -1.78
C ALA A 149 -10.91 6.07 -2.96
N SER A 150 -9.86 5.57 -3.62
CA SER A 150 -9.25 6.25 -4.76
C SER A 150 -10.18 6.32 -5.98
N LEU A 151 -10.93 5.25 -6.25
CA LEU A 151 -11.92 5.22 -7.34
C LEU A 151 -13.03 6.24 -7.10
N PHE A 152 -13.53 6.33 -5.87
CA PHE A 152 -14.54 7.32 -5.51
C PHE A 152 -14.03 8.75 -5.68
N MET A 153 -12.82 9.04 -5.19
CA MET A 153 -12.17 10.35 -5.37
C MET A 153 -11.91 10.69 -6.85
N ALA A 154 -11.72 9.68 -7.69
CA ALA A 154 -11.59 9.82 -9.15
C ALA A 154 -12.95 9.87 -9.88
N GLY A 155 -14.08 9.90 -9.17
CA GLY A 155 -15.42 10.00 -9.73
C GLY A 155 -16.04 8.68 -10.19
N ASN A 156 -15.41 7.54 -9.91
CA ASN A 156 -15.93 6.22 -10.27
C ASN A 156 -16.52 5.52 -9.04
N ALA A 157 -17.67 6.03 -8.59
CA ALA A 157 -18.38 5.47 -7.46
C ALA A 157 -18.92 4.03 -7.68
N PRO A 158 -19.45 3.65 -8.86
CA PRO A 158 -19.90 2.28 -9.09
C PRO A 158 -18.81 1.24 -8.85
N GLU A 159 -17.61 1.43 -9.43
CA GLU A 159 -16.51 0.49 -9.22
C GLU A 159 -15.98 0.53 -7.77
N ALA A 160 -16.04 1.69 -7.11
CA ALA A 160 -15.68 1.77 -5.69
C ALA A 160 -16.57 0.87 -4.82
N VAL A 161 -17.89 0.84 -5.08
CA VAL A 161 -18.83 -0.07 -4.39
C VAL A 161 -18.49 -1.52 -4.69
N GLU A 162 -18.24 -1.88 -5.96
CA GLU A 162 -17.86 -3.25 -6.37
C GLU A 162 -16.60 -3.76 -5.65
N ILE A 163 -15.68 -2.86 -5.29
CA ILE A 163 -14.47 -3.19 -4.54
C ILE A 163 -14.72 -3.24 -3.03
N LEU A 164 -15.39 -2.23 -2.47
CA LEU A 164 -15.52 -2.04 -1.03
C LEU A 164 -16.55 -2.98 -0.39
N GLU A 165 -17.67 -3.27 -1.04
CA GLU A 165 -18.69 -4.17 -0.49
C GLU A 165 -18.17 -5.58 -0.16
N PRO A 166 -17.60 -6.34 -1.13
CA PRO A 166 -17.10 -7.67 -0.83
C PRO A 166 -15.92 -7.64 0.15
N ALA A 167 -15.11 -6.57 0.14
CA ALA A 167 -14.03 -6.38 1.10
C ALA A 167 -14.57 -6.19 2.52
N HIS A 168 -15.56 -5.32 2.72
CA HIS A 168 -16.20 -5.10 4.01
C HIS A 168 -16.85 -6.39 4.54
N ARG A 169 -17.62 -7.09 3.68
CA ARG A 169 -18.21 -8.40 4.04
C ARG A 169 -17.15 -9.42 4.45
N ALA A 170 -16.01 -9.47 3.75
CA ALA A 170 -14.92 -10.37 4.10
C ALA A 170 -14.22 -9.98 5.41
N ALA A 171 -14.04 -8.69 5.67
CA ALA A 171 -13.44 -8.16 6.89
C ALA A 171 -14.31 -8.45 8.12
N VAL A 172 -15.62 -8.17 8.04
CA VAL A 172 -16.60 -8.50 9.10
C VAL A 172 -16.55 -9.98 9.47
N ARG A 173 -16.52 -10.88 8.49
CA ARG A 173 -16.44 -12.34 8.76
C ARG A 173 -15.12 -12.76 9.41
N ARG A 174 -14.01 -12.07 9.10
CA ARG A 174 -12.67 -12.50 9.53
C ARG A 174 -12.24 -11.89 10.86
N PHE A 175 -12.62 -10.66 11.13
CA PHE A 175 -12.17 -9.87 12.30
C PHE A 175 -13.32 -9.36 13.18
N GLY A 176 -14.56 -9.42 12.69
CA GLY A 176 -15.72 -8.84 13.36
C GLY A 176 -15.98 -7.38 12.95
N PRO A 177 -17.18 -6.85 13.24
CA PRO A 177 -17.59 -5.50 12.82
C PRO A 177 -16.83 -4.37 13.54
N ASP A 178 -16.27 -4.64 14.72
CA ASP A 178 -15.60 -3.65 15.55
C ASP A 178 -14.08 -3.53 15.29
N ASP A 179 -13.54 -4.37 14.42
CA ASP A 179 -12.13 -4.29 14.04
C ASP A 179 -11.84 -2.97 13.28
N PRO A 180 -10.72 -2.27 13.57
CA PRO A 180 -10.41 -0.99 12.94
C PRO A 180 -10.40 -1.04 11.40
N LEU A 181 -9.80 -2.08 10.80
CA LEU A 181 -9.76 -2.19 9.34
C LEU A 181 -11.17 -2.43 8.77
N THR A 182 -11.99 -3.22 9.47
CA THR A 182 -13.38 -3.46 9.09
C THR A 182 -14.20 -2.17 9.10
N ARG A 183 -14.05 -1.34 10.14
CA ARG A 183 -14.70 -0.03 10.25
C ARG A 183 -14.24 0.92 9.14
N GLU A 184 -12.94 1.05 8.91
CA GLU A 184 -12.43 1.94 7.85
C GLU A 184 -12.97 1.59 6.45
N ILE A 185 -13.08 0.29 6.12
CA ILE A 185 -13.67 -0.13 4.84
C ILE A 185 -15.17 0.21 4.81
N GLY A 186 -15.87 -0.02 5.92
CA GLY A 186 -17.29 0.30 6.07
C GLY A 186 -17.58 1.80 5.93
N ASP A 187 -16.76 2.65 6.55
CA ASP A 187 -16.86 4.10 6.48
C ASP A 187 -16.65 4.60 5.05
N ASN A 188 -15.63 4.08 4.37
CA ASN A 188 -15.41 4.38 2.95
C ASN A 188 -16.63 3.97 2.12
N LEU A 189 -17.16 2.76 2.31
CA LEU A 189 -18.35 2.29 1.60
C LEU A 189 -19.58 3.18 1.86
N ALA A 190 -19.82 3.57 3.12
CA ALA A 190 -20.92 4.44 3.49
C ALA A 190 -20.79 5.83 2.85
N ILE A 191 -19.58 6.39 2.80
CA ILE A 191 -19.28 7.65 2.09
C ILE A 191 -19.61 7.50 0.61
N VAL A 192 -19.17 6.42 -0.04
CA VAL A 192 -19.47 6.19 -1.47
C VAL A 192 -20.97 6.12 -1.69
N LEU A 193 -21.70 5.28 -0.94
CA LEU A 193 -23.14 5.08 -1.11
C LEU A 193 -23.95 6.35 -0.89
N ARG A 194 -23.63 7.14 0.16
CA ARG A 194 -24.31 8.41 0.45
C ARG A 194 -24.15 9.43 -0.66
N ASN A 195 -22.97 9.48 -1.29
CA ASN A 195 -22.67 10.45 -2.34
C ASN A 195 -23.00 9.94 -3.75
N SER A 196 -23.31 8.66 -3.91
CA SER A 196 -23.74 8.06 -5.18
C SER A 196 -25.26 8.13 -5.38
N HIS A 197 -26.02 8.37 -4.31
CA HIS A 197 -27.47 8.55 -4.36
C HIS A 197 -27.85 9.92 -3.75
N PRO A 198 -28.06 10.97 -4.55
CA PRO A 198 -28.45 12.31 -4.06
C PRO A 198 -29.88 12.39 -3.44
N GLY A 199 -30.51 11.25 -3.12
CA GLY A 199 -31.95 11.15 -2.85
C GLY A 199 -32.40 11.15 -1.39
N HIS A 200 -31.52 11.16 -0.37
CA HIS A 200 -31.97 11.19 1.02
C HIS A 200 -31.74 12.56 1.67
N ARG A 201 -32.58 13.53 1.27
CA ARG A 201 -32.90 14.66 2.16
C ARG A 201 -33.78 14.11 3.29
N PRO A 202 -33.49 14.38 4.57
CA PRO A 202 -34.46 14.11 5.63
C PRO A 202 -35.73 14.89 5.28
N ARG A 203 -36.90 14.23 5.34
CA ARG A 203 -38.19 14.90 5.23
C ARG A 203 -38.17 16.04 6.24
N ARG A 204 -38.19 17.28 5.77
CA ARG A 204 -38.58 18.40 6.62
C ARG A 204 -40.02 18.11 7.01
N GLU A 205 -40.26 17.90 8.30
CA GLU A 205 -41.60 17.92 8.86
C GLU A 205 -42.18 19.30 8.50
N GLU A 206 -43.14 19.30 7.57
CA GLU A 206 -43.99 20.46 7.37
C GLU A 206 -44.86 20.59 8.63
N PRO A 207 -44.94 21.78 9.26
CA PRO A 207 -45.91 21.98 10.32
C PRO A 207 -47.30 21.88 9.69
N GLY A 208 -48.12 20.97 10.24
CA GLY A 208 -49.53 20.81 9.89
C GLY A 208 -50.35 22.07 10.17
N PRO A 209 -51.61 22.09 9.66
CA PRO A 209 -52.35 23.26 9.23
C PRO A 209 -52.58 24.35 10.29
#